data_AF-A0A1C4YFV0-F1
#
_entry.id   AF-A0A1C4YFV0-F1
#
_cell.length_a   1.000
_cell.length_b   1.000
_cell.length_c   1.000
_cell.angle_alpha   90.00
_cell.angle_beta   90.00
_cell.angle_gamma   90.00
#
_symmetry.space_group_name_H-M   'P 1'
#
loop_
_entity.id
_entity.type
_entity.pdbx_description
1 polymer ?
#
loop_
_entity_poly.entity_id
_entity_poly.type
_entity_poly.pdbx_seq_one_letter_code
_entity_poly.pdbx_strand_id
1 'polypeptide(L)'
;MLAVPPLLDDGFAAALAAHRGRLRCPSRRELLASIPDTGLPPLILARRDKATFDEVFFRAATREFVREWDGSGVDGSLVDVDALRREWSGWPVSSRTAALVQQAWLATRPPPHPPFVVPQQPTVEAPR
;
A
#
# COMPACT_ATOMS: atom_id res chain seq x y z
N MET A 1 15.58 5.53 25.50
CA MET A 1 14.16 5.16 25.70
C MET A 1 13.52 5.13 24.31
N LEU A 2 13.22 3.96 23.77
CA LEU A 2 12.53 3.85 22.48
C LEU A 2 11.06 4.20 22.70
N ALA A 3 10.48 4.98 21.79
CA ALA A 3 9.05 5.27 21.83
C ALA A 3 8.28 3.96 21.66
N VAL A 4 7.47 3.59 22.64
CA VAL A 4 6.52 2.48 22.52
C VAL A 4 5.26 3.05 21.86
N PRO A 5 4.89 2.58 20.66
CA PRO A 5 3.63 2.98 20.04
C PRO A 5 2.46 2.44 20.86
N PRO A 6 1.63 3.29 21.51
CA PRO A 6 0.64 2.83 22.50
C PRO A 6 -0.42 1.87 21.94
N LEU A 7 -0.73 1.98 20.64
CA LEU A 7 -1.70 1.10 19.97
C LEU A 7 -1.11 -0.25 19.55
N LEU A 8 0.21 -0.41 19.67
CA LEU A 8 0.93 -1.66 19.42
C LEU A 8 1.49 -2.25 20.73
N ASP A 9 1.12 -1.69 21.88
CA ASP A 9 1.44 -2.26 23.17
C ASP A 9 0.70 -3.59 23.37
N ASP A 10 1.41 -4.60 23.90
CA ASP A 10 0.87 -5.95 24.08
C ASP A 10 -0.33 -5.98 25.02
N GLY A 11 -0.33 -5.14 26.06
CA GLY A 11 -1.44 -5.00 27.00
C GLY A 11 -2.68 -4.42 26.33
N PHE A 12 -2.50 -3.39 25.49
CA PHE A 12 -3.59 -2.85 24.68
C PHE A 12 -4.15 -3.88 23.69
N ALA A 13 -3.28 -4.63 23.01
CA ALA A 13 -3.69 -5.66 22.05
C ALA A 13 -4.51 -6.77 22.73
N ALA A 14 -4.06 -7.25 23.90
CA ALA A 14 -4.78 -8.24 24.70
C ALA A 14 -6.15 -7.72 25.18
N ALA A 15 -6.22 -6.47 25.64
CA ALA A 15 -7.47 -5.85 26.06
C ALA A 15 -8.46 -5.70 24.90
N LEU A 16 -7.99 -5.27 23.73
CA LEU A 16 -8.82 -5.14 22.52
C LEU A 16 -9.35 -6.51 22.06
N ALA A 17 -8.50 -7.53 22.06
CA ALA A 17 -8.87 -8.89 21.73
C ALA A 17 -9.89 -9.47 22.72
N ALA A 18 -9.73 -9.24 24.03
CA ALA A 18 -10.71 -9.65 25.03
C ALA A 18 -12.06 -8.91 24.87
N HIS A 19 -12.02 -7.63 24.53
CA HIS A 19 -13.23 -6.79 24.41
C HIS A 19 -14.08 -7.10 23.17
N ARG A 20 -13.48 -7.63 22.09
CA ARG A 20 -14.18 -7.81 20.78
C ARG A 20 -13.86 -9.12 20.05
N GLY A 21 -13.00 -9.99 20.58
CA GLY A 21 -12.44 -11.14 19.88
C GLY A 21 -13.41 -12.28 19.51
N ARG A 22 -14.70 -12.17 19.82
CA ARG A 22 -15.69 -13.19 19.44
C ARG A 22 -16.91 -12.67 18.68
N LEU A 23 -17.20 -11.37 18.68
CA LEU A 23 -18.44 -10.86 18.10
C LEU A 23 -18.24 -9.43 17.58
N ARG A 24 -18.34 -9.30 16.24
CA ARG A 24 -18.36 -8.09 15.41
C ARG A 24 -16.98 -7.48 15.11
N CYS A 25 -16.68 -7.36 13.81
CA CYS A 25 -15.63 -6.51 13.26
C CYS A 25 -16.17 -5.07 13.26
N PRO A 26 -15.90 -4.25 14.30
CA PRO A 26 -16.54 -2.96 14.43
C PRO A 26 -15.89 -1.99 13.44
N SER A 27 -16.68 -1.07 12.89
CA SER A 27 -16.13 0.05 12.15
C SER A 27 -15.17 0.85 13.02
N ARG A 28 -14.18 1.52 12.40
CA ARG A 28 -13.24 2.42 13.09
C ARG A 28 -13.97 3.41 14.03
N ARG A 29 -15.11 3.92 13.61
CA ARG A 29 -15.94 4.86 14.38
C ARG A 29 -16.46 4.22 15.67
N GLU A 30 -16.96 2.99 15.60
CA GLU A 30 -17.46 2.26 16.77
C GLU A 30 -16.34 1.93 17.76
N LEU A 31 -15.14 1.61 17.26
CA LEU A 31 -13.96 1.41 18.12
C LEU A 31 -13.56 2.70 18.84
N LEU A 32 -13.45 3.82 18.12
CA LEU A 32 -13.06 5.10 18.73
C LEU A 32 -14.11 5.62 19.71
N ALA A 33 -15.40 5.43 19.41
CA ALA A 33 -16.50 5.80 20.31
C ALA A 33 -16.58 4.92 21.58
N SER A 34 -15.95 3.74 21.57
CA SER A 34 -15.92 2.84 22.74
C SER A 34 -14.83 3.19 23.76
N ILE A 35 -13.87 4.05 23.39
CA ILE A 35 -12.86 4.55 24.31
C ILE A 35 -13.53 5.63 25.16
N PRO A 36 -13.61 5.48 26.49
CA PRO A 36 -14.18 6.51 27.36
C PRO A 36 -13.37 7.80 27.27
N ASP A 37 -14.05 8.95 27.40
CA ASP A 37 -13.42 10.24 27.69
C ASP A 37 -12.37 10.70 26.66
N THR A 38 -12.53 10.31 25.39
CA THR A 38 -11.56 10.68 24.33
C THR A 38 -11.36 12.19 24.17
N GLY A 39 -12.31 13.02 24.63
CA GLY A 39 -12.31 14.47 24.42
C GLY A 39 -12.30 14.88 22.95
N LEU A 40 -12.49 13.93 22.01
CA LEU A 40 -12.35 14.18 20.59
C LEU A 40 -13.64 14.79 20.02
N PRO A 41 -13.56 15.91 19.28
CA PRO A 41 -14.71 16.49 18.62
C PRO A 41 -15.38 15.49 17.65
N PRO A 42 -16.72 15.52 17.50
CA PRO A 42 -17.43 14.64 16.56
C PRO A 42 -16.88 14.68 15.13
N LEU A 43 -16.36 15.84 14.69
CA LEU A 43 -15.73 16.01 13.37
C LEU A 43 -14.51 15.09 13.18
N ILE A 44 -13.73 14.84 14.24
CA ILE A 44 -12.56 13.95 14.18
C ILE A 44 -12.99 12.48 14.14
N LEU A 45 -14.04 12.12 14.87
CA LEU A 45 -14.58 10.75 14.90
C LEU A 45 -15.35 10.39 13.63
N ALA A 46 -15.98 11.38 12.99
CA ALA A 46 -16.74 11.22 11.75
C ALA A 46 -15.85 11.26 10.49
N ARG A 47 -14.58 11.64 10.63
CA ARG A 47 -13.65 11.78 9.50
C ARG A 47 -13.45 10.44 8.78
N ARG A 48 -13.82 10.39 7.50
CA ARG A 48 -13.71 9.19 6.65
C ARG A 48 -12.48 9.21 5.75
N ASP A 49 -11.99 10.40 5.43
CA ASP A 49 -10.79 10.60 4.64
C ASP A 49 -9.53 10.44 5.52
N LYS A 50 -8.50 9.88 4.88
CA LYS A 50 -7.15 9.85 5.43
C LYS A 50 -6.34 10.90 4.68
N ALA A 51 -5.24 11.35 5.31
CA ALA A 51 -4.27 12.13 4.57
C ALA A 51 -3.82 11.31 3.36
N THR A 52 -4.04 11.85 2.17
CA THR A 52 -3.49 11.33 0.94
C THR A 52 -2.21 12.10 0.64
N PHE A 53 -1.18 11.38 0.23
CA PHE A 53 0.09 11.98 -0.21
C PHE A 53 0.27 11.78 -1.72
N ASP A 54 -0.79 11.40 -2.42
CA ASP A 54 -0.74 10.99 -3.83
C ASP A 54 -0.16 12.10 -4.70
N GLU A 55 -0.55 13.37 -4.49
CA GLU A 55 -0.01 14.51 -5.25
C GLU A 55 1.45 14.86 -4.91
N VAL A 56 1.93 14.47 -3.73
CA VAL A 56 3.33 14.69 -3.33
C VAL A 56 4.24 13.69 -4.04
N PHE A 57 3.79 12.44 -4.14
CA PHE A 57 4.52 11.34 -4.77
C PHE A 57 4.34 11.30 -6.30
N PHE A 58 3.15 11.57 -6.79
CA PHE A 58 2.84 11.60 -8.21
C PHE A 58 2.88 13.03 -8.73
N ARG A 59 3.98 13.34 -9.42
CA ARG A 59 4.25 14.66 -9.97
C ARG A 59 4.05 14.67 -11.48
N ALA A 60 4.44 15.77 -12.13
CA ALA A 60 4.30 15.97 -13.58
C ALA A 60 4.79 14.76 -14.41
N ALA A 61 5.98 14.21 -14.09
CA ALA A 61 6.54 13.07 -14.82
C ALA A 61 5.65 11.81 -14.74
N THR A 62 5.04 11.53 -13.59
CA THR A 62 4.08 10.43 -13.45
C THR A 62 2.82 10.70 -14.26
N ARG A 63 2.32 11.94 -14.21
CA ARG A 63 1.12 12.36 -14.95
C ARG A 63 1.29 12.20 -16.46
N GLU A 64 2.42 12.66 -16.98
CA GLU A 64 2.76 12.55 -18.40
C GLU A 64 2.87 11.08 -18.82
N PHE A 65 3.62 10.29 -18.05
CA PHE A 65 3.79 8.86 -18.32
C PHE A 65 2.45 8.11 -18.35
N VAL A 66 1.62 8.30 -17.32
CA VAL A 66 0.34 7.60 -17.21
C VAL A 66 -0.64 8.01 -18.31
N ARG A 67 -0.64 9.29 -18.71
CA ARG A 67 -1.49 9.80 -19.79
C ARG A 67 -1.15 9.17 -21.14
N GLU A 68 0.12 8.88 -21.37
CA GLU A 68 0.65 8.33 -22.63
C GLU A 68 0.78 6.80 -22.59
N TRP A 69 0.43 6.17 -21.47
CA TRP A 69 0.58 4.74 -21.28
C TRP A 69 -0.35 3.93 -22.19
N ASP A 70 0.26 3.05 -22.98
CA ASP A 70 -0.40 2.25 -24.01
C ASP A 70 -0.91 0.90 -23.50
N GLY A 71 -0.72 0.58 -22.21
CA GLY A 71 -1.09 -0.72 -21.63
C GLY A 71 0.06 -1.72 -21.53
N SER A 72 1.25 -1.39 -22.04
CA SER A 72 2.42 -2.28 -22.01
C SER A 72 3.16 -2.25 -20.66
N GLY A 73 4.09 -3.20 -20.44
CA GLY A 73 4.94 -3.20 -19.25
C GLY A 73 4.31 -3.77 -17.98
N VAL A 74 3.12 -4.36 -18.09
CA VAL A 74 2.45 -5.11 -17.02
C VAL A 74 2.08 -6.52 -17.49
N ASP A 75 2.04 -7.47 -16.56
CA ASP A 75 1.61 -8.84 -16.85
C ASP A 75 0.08 -8.90 -16.90
N GLY A 76 -0.47 -9.05 -18.11
CA GLY A 76 -1.91 -9.13 -18.34
C GLY A 76 -2.60 -10.36 -17.76
N SER A 77 -1.85 -11.39 -17.33
CA SER A 77 -2.42 -12.54 -16.60
C SER A 77 -2.72 -12.22 -15.14
N LEU A 78 -2.07 -11.19 -14.59
CA LEU A 78 -2.21 -10.73 -13.20
C LEU A 78 -2.96 -9.41 -13.10
N VAL A 79 -2.98 -8.62 -14.16
CA VAL A 79 -3.52 -7.25 -14.19
C VAL A 79 -4.57 -7.12 -15.29
N ASP A 80 -5.79 -6.71 -14.90
CA ASP A 80 -6.78 -6.21 -15.86
C ASP A 80 -6.31 -4.84 -16.40
N VAL A 81 -5.70 -4.87 -17.58
CA VAL A 81 -5.10 -3.68 -18.22
C VAL A 81 -6.14 -2.61 -18.52
N ASP A 82 -7.35 -2.99 -18.91
CA ASP A 82 -8.41 -2.03 -19.24
C ASP A 82 -8.98 -1.38 -17.98
N ALA A 83 -9.14 -2.14 -16.89
CA ALA A 83 -9.50 -1.57 -15.59
C ALA A 83 -8.40 -0.64 -15.06
N LEU A 84 -7.13 -1.01 -15.22
CA LEU A 84 -6.01 -0.16 -14.82
C LEU A 84 -5.97 1.13 -15.62
N ARG A 85 -6.18 1.08 -16.95
CA ARG A 85 -6.26 2.27 -17.79
C ARG A 85 -7.42 3.19 -17.39
N ARG A 86 -8.58 2.62 -17.03
CA ARG A 86 -9.72 3.40 -16.49
C ARG A 86 -9.36 4.06 -15.16
N GLU A 87 -8.76 3.33 -14.22
CA GLU A 87 -8.31 3.87 -12.93
C GLU A 87 -7.32 5.03 -13.12
N TRP A 88 -6.38 4.88 -14.05
CA TRP A 88 -5.33 5.85 -14.35
C TRP A 88 -5.78 7.05 -15.18
N SER A 89 -7.00 7.01 -15.74
CA SER A 89 -7.60 8.18 -16.39
C SER A 89 -8.02 9.26 -15.39
N GLY A 90 -8.21 8.88 -14.11
CA GLY A 90 -8.40 9.81 -13.00
C GLY A 90 -7.07 10.34 -12.45
N TRP A 91 -7.07 11.58 -11.98
CA TRP A 91 -5.91 12.18 -11.31
C TRP A 91 -6.27 12.63 -9.88
N PRO A 92 -5.40 12.40 -8.88
CA PRO A 92 -4.15 11.62 -8.94
C PRO A 92 -4.41 10.11 -9.12
N VAL A 93 -3.42 9.39 -9.67
CA VAL A 93 -3.49 7.92 -9.74
C VAL A 93 -3.54 7.33 -8.33
N SER A 94 -4.27 6.22 -8.14
CA SER A 94 -4.33 5.58 -6.83
C SER A 94 -2.96 5.08 -6.39
N SER A 95 -2.51 5.47 -5.19
CA SER A 95 -1.27 4.96 -4.57
C SER A 95 -1.19 3.44 -4.48
N ARG A 96 -2.33 2.75 -4.45
CA ARG A 96 -2.38 1.28 -4.51
C ARG A 96 -1.79 0.70 -5.80
N THR A 97 -1.69 1.51 -6.86
CA THR A 97 -1.14 1.13 -8.16
C THR A 97 0.25 1.73 -8.43
N ALA A 98 0.87 2.39 -7.44
CA ALA A 98 2.17 3.07 -7.59
C ALA A 98 3.27 2.15 -8.13
N ALA A 99 3.32 0.91 -7.65
CA ALA A 99 4.29 -0.08 -8.09
C ALA A 99 4.11 -0.45 -9.57
N LEU A 100 2.87 -0.51 -10.05
CA LEU A 100 2.56 -0.81 -11.46
C LEU A 100 2.98 0.35 -12.37
N VAL A 101 2.79 1.60 -11.93
CA VAL A 101 3.32 2.78 -12.64
C VAL A 101 4.83 2.66 -12.81
N GLN A 102 5.55 2.36 -11.73
CA GLN A 102 7.01 2.20 -11.75
C GLN A 102 7.44 1.04 -12.66
N GLN A 103 6.75 -0.10 -12.58
CA GLN A 103 7.04 -1.27 -13.41
C GLN A 103 6.86 -0.96 -14.91
N ALA A 104 5.73 -0.36 -15.29
CA ALA A 104 5.48 0.03 -16.66
C ALA A 104 6.52 1.04 -17.16
N TRP A 105 6.93 1.99 -16.31
CA TRP A 105 7.99 2.97 -16.63
C TRP A 105 9.37 2.34 -16.80
N LEU A 106 9.70 1.30 -16.03
CA LEU A 106 10.94 0.54 -16.18
C LEU A 106 10.93 -0.32 -17.45
N ALA A 107 9.77 -0.88 -17.83
CA ALA A 107 9.64 -1.67 -19.04
C ALA A 107 9.92 -0.87 -20.32
N THR A 108 9.67 0.45 -20.32
CA THR A 108 10.06 1.33 -21.45
C THR A 108 11.55 1.71 -21.44
N ARG A 109 12.28 1.38 -20.37
CA ARG A 109 13.72 1.65 -20.19
C ARG A 109 14.46 0.37 -19.83
N PRO A 110 14.59 -0.58 -20.78
CA PRO A 110 15.37 -1.78 -20.53
C PRO A 110 16.76 -1.39 -19.99
N PRO A 111 17.24 -2.07 -18.93
CA PRO A 111 18.51 -1.71 -18.31
C PRO A 111 19.64 -1.78 -19.34
N PRO A 112 20.66 -0.91 -19.25
CA PRO A 112 21.79 -0.90 -20.18
C PRO A 112 22.69 -2.16 -20.08
N HIS A 113 22.35 -3.18 -19.30
CA HIS A 113 23.16 -4.37 -19.06
C HIS A 113 22.35 -5.68 -19.23
N PRO A 114 23.00 -6.79 -19.64
CA PRO A 114 22.37 -8.11 -19.80
C PRO A 114 21.74 -8.59 -18.49
N PRO A 115 20.81 -9.57 -18.55
CA PRO A 115 20.02 -9.99 -17.40
C PRO A 115 20.88 -10.35 -16.20
N PHE A 116 20.36 -10.03 -15.01
CA PHE A 116 20.91 -10.47 -13.73
C PHE A 116 21.06 -12.00 -13.75
N VAL A 117 22.29 -12.47 -13.88
CA VAL A 117 22.62 -13.88 -13.71
C VAL A 117 22.52 -14.15 -12.22
N VAL A 118 21.48 -14.87 -11.80
CA VAL A 118 21.38 -15.37 -10.43
C VAL A 118 22.59 -16.27 -10.19
N PRO A 119 23.49 -15.94 -9.25
CA PRO A 119 24.61 -16.82 -8.93
C PRO A 119 24.03 -18.16 -8.48
N GLN A 120 24.36 -19.24 -9.20
CA GLN A 120 24.04 -20.60 -8.75
C GLN A 120 24.68 -20.76 -7.38
N GLN A 121 23.87 -20.93 -6.33
CA GLN A 121 24.42 -21.21 -5.00
C GLN A 121 25.21 -22.53 -5.10
N PRO A 122 26.48 -22.56 -4.66
CA PRO A 122 27.23 -23.81 -4.65
C PRO A 122 26.45 -24.83 -3.84
N THR A 123 26.24 -26.01 -4.44
CA THR A 123 25.63 -27.15 -3.74
C THR A 123 26.55 -27.48 -2.57
N VAL A 124 26.10 -27.18 -1.35
CA VAL A 124 26.79 -27.62 -0.13
C VAL A 124 26.60 -29.12 -0.06
N GLU A 125 27.63 -29.88 -0.44
CA GLU A 125 27.69 -31.32 -0.15
C GLU A 125 27.72 -31.50 1.38
N ALA A 126 26.77 -32.27 1.90
CA ALA A 126 26.69 -32.57 3.32
C ALA A 126 27.91 -33.43 3.74
N PRO A 127 28.50 -33.19 4.92
CA PRO A 127 29.60 -34.01 5.42
C PRO A 127 29.13 -35.44 5.67
N ARG A 128 29.93 -36.42 5.21
CA ARG A 128 29.74 -37.86 5.44
C ARG A 128 29.97 -38.26 6.89
#